data_AF-A0AAU4HEU1-F1
#
_entry.id   AF-A0AAU4HEU1-F1
#
_cell.length_a   1.000
_cell.length_b   1.000
_cell.length_c   1.000
_cell.angle_alpha   90.00
_cell.angle_beta   90.00
_cell.angle_gamma   90.00
#
_symmetry.space_group_name_H-M   'P 1'
#
loop_
_entity.id
_entity.type
_entity.pdbx_description
1 polymer ?
#
loop_
_entity_poly.entity_id
_entity_poly.type
_entity_poly.pdbx_seq_one_letter_code
_entity_poly.pdbx_strand_id
1 'polypeptide(L)'
;MPQHVKREAERAHRQQQPLWERKVNGRRVSLLEAPIGDGLTLRDLVSEQEGSDAVVVDRSADDPRLEAVLGALEPDERDVVLAWAHPGIRTWADAARHARAAGPEAFGERVRRKVRRIAARRAEQAARATRTRAASAGHWG
;
A
#
# COMPACT_ATOMS: atom_id res chain seq x y z
N MET A 1 -37.32 32.53 -8.40
CA MET A 1 -36.13 32.00 -9.11
C MET A 1 -36.39 30.55 -9.54
N PRO A 2 -36.47 30.25 -10.85
CA PRO A 2 -36.87 28.94 -11.34
C PRO A 2 -35.77 27.86 -11.12
N GLN A 3 -36.18 26.63 -10.79
CA GLN A 3 -35.31 25.56 -10.28
C GLN A 3 -34.23 25.07 -11.27
N HIS A 4 -34.40 25.32 -12.57
CA HIS A 4 -33.42 24.95 -13.59
C HIS A 4 -32.12 25.76 -13.48
N VAL A 5 -32.22 27.05 -13.12
CA VAL A 5 -31.05 27.95 -12.95
C VAL A 5 -30.16 27.49 -11.80
N LYS A 6 -30.76 27.01 -10.69
CA LYS A 6 -30.00 26.45 -9.56
C LYS A 6 -29.22 25.20 -9.97
N ARG A 7 -29.85 24.29 -10.71
CA ARG A 7 -29.21 23.06 -11.18
C ARG A 7 -28.06 23.34 -12.15
N GLU A 8 -28.23 24.30 -13.06
CA GLU A 8 -27.17 24.70 -13.98
C GLU A 8 -26.01 25.36 -13.24
N ALA A 9 -26.28 26.26 -12.29
CA ALA A 9 -25.26 26.89 -11.46
C ALA A 9 -24.47 25.85 -10.64
N GLU A 10 -25.13 24.86 -10.04
CA GLU A 10 -24.46 23.77 -9.32
C GLU A 10 -23.62 22.86 -10.23
N ARG A 11 -24.02 22.70 -11.49
CA ARG A 11 -23.29 21.89 -12.47
C ARG A 11 -22.05 22.63 -12.97
N ALA A 12 -22.19 23.91 -13.29
CA ALA A 12 -21.09 24.79 -13.67
C ALA A 12 -20.08 24.95 -12.52
N HIS A 13 -20.56 25.17 -11.29
CA HIS A 13 -19.70 25.26 -10.10
C HIS A 13 -18.87 23.99 -9.90
N ARG A 14 -19.48 22.80 -10.03
CA ARG A 14 -18.76 21.52 -9.97
C ARG A 14 -17.75 21.33 -11.09
N GLN A 15 -18.02 21.85 -12.29
CA GLN A 15 -17.13 21.74 -13.44
C GLN A 15 -15.95 22.71 -13.35
N GLN A 16 -16.15 23.87 -12.75
CA GLN A 16 -15.13 24.89 -12.52
C GLN A 16 -14.33 24.67 -11.22
N GLN A 17 -14.80 23.79 -10.35
CA GLN A 17 -14.07 23.45 -9.14
C GLN A 17 -12.82 22.63 -9.48
N PRO A 18 -11.62 23.08 -9.09
CA PRO A 18 -10.41 22.37 -9.38
C PRO A 18 -10.42 20.95 -8.80
N LEU A 19 -9.83 19.97 -9.50
CA LEU A 19 -9.88 18.56 -9.11
C LEU A 19 -9.31 18.30 -7.70
N TRP A 20 -8.36 19.12 -7.23
CA TRP A 20 -7.78 19.05 -5.88
C TRP A 20 -8.68 19.56 -4.75
N GLU A 21 -9.81 20.20 -5.08
CA GLU A 21 -10.85 20.57 -4.11
C GLU A 21 -12.04 19.60 -4.09
N ARG A 22 -12.09 18.66 -5.04
CA ARG A 22 -13.21 17.71 -5.16
C ARG A 22 -12.97 16.49 -4.28
N LYS A 23 -13.99 16.11 -3.52
CA LYS A 23 -14.02 14.81 -2.86
C LYS A 23 -14.41 13.73 -3.88
N VAL A 24 -13.56 12.72 -4.06
CA VAL A 24 -13.89 11.52 -4.85
C VAL A 24 -14.17 10.39 -3.87
N ASN A 25 -15.35 9.75 -3.96
CA ASN A 25 -15.80 8.71 -3.03
C ASN A 25 -15.70 9.11 -1.54
N GLY A 26 -16.01 10.37 -1.22
CA GLY A 26 -15.97 10.89 0.16
C GLY A 26 -14.57 11.17 0.71
N ARG A 27 -13.50 10.99 -0.09
CA ARG A 27 -12.11 11.22 0.31
C ARG A 27 -11.55 12.48 -0.40
N ARG A 28 -10.69 13.23 0.30
CA ARG A 28 -10.01 14.40 -0.29
C ARG A 28 -8.93 13.92 -1.25
N VAL A 29 -8.87 14.53 -2.43
CA VAL A 29 -7.80 14.32 -3.41
C VAL A 29 -6.73 15.38 -3.16
N SER A 30 -5.47 14.96 -3.06
CA SER A 30 -4.31 15.87 -2.94
C SER A 30 -3.49 15.82 -4.22
N LEU A 31 -2.90 16.95 -4.59
CA LEU A 31 -2.00 17.04 -5.75
C LEU A 31 -0.67 16.33 -5.41
N LEU A 32 -0.14 15.52 -6.32
CA LEU A 32 1.15 14.84 -6.11
C LEU A 32 2.31 15.84 -5.98
N GLU A 33 2.24 16.99 -6.65
CA GLU A 33 3.21 18.09 -6.51
C GLU A 33 3.04 18.90 -5.22
N ALA A 34 2.10 18.54 -4.34
CA ALA A 34 1.93 19.27 -3.09
C ALA A 34 3.18 19.10 -2.21
N PRO A 35 3.77 20.21 -1.72
CA PRO A 35 4.97 20.14 -0.90
C PRO A 35 4.67 19.50 0.45
N ILE A 36 5.58 18.65 0.92
CA ILE A 36 5.49 17.97 2.22
C ILE A 36 6.57 18.43 3.21
N GLY A 37 7.49 19.30 2.78
CA GLY A 37 8.64 19.78 3.54
C GLY A 37 9.97 19.43 2.85
N ASP A 38 11.04 20.12 3.22
CA ASP A 38 12.43 19.81 2.80
C ASP A 38 12.67 19.71 1.27
N GLY A 39 11.88 20.46 0.48
CA GLY A 39 11.96 20.43 -0.98
C GLY A 39 11.32 19.19 -1.62
N LEU A 40 10.66 18.35 -0.83
CA LEU A 40 9.97 17.14 -1.29
C LEU A 40 8.50 17.40 -1.58
N THR A 41 7.95 16.57 -2.46
CA THR A 41 6.55 16.56 -2.87
C THR A 41 5.89 15.22 -2.52
N LEU A 42 4.55 15.18 -2.49
CA LEU A 42 3.81 13.91 -2.33
C LEU A 42 4.18 12.87 -3.40
N ARG A 43 4.61 13.29 -4.59
CA ARG A 43 5.09 12.41 -5.67
C ARG A 43 6.30 11.59 -5.25
N ASP A 44 7.23 12.19 -4.51
CA ASP A 44 8.46 11.55 -4.09
C ASP A 44 8.18 10.37 -3.14
N LEU A 45 7.11 10.48 -2.32
CA LEU A 45 6.62 9.40 -1.47
C LEU A 45 5.88 8.28 -2.22
N VAL A 46 5.25 8.60 -3.35
CA VAL A 46 4.40 7.65 -4.11
C VAL A 46 5.23 6.80 -5.09
N SER A 47 6.38 7.32 -5.53
CA SER A 47 7.29 6.60 -6.45
C SER A 47 7.90 5.33 -5.82
N GLU A 48 7.94 5.25 -4.48
CA GLU A 48 8.33 4.04 -3.74
C GLU A 48 7.20 2.98 -3.67
N GLN A 49 6.00 3.31 -4.17
CA GLN A 49 4.79 2.51 -4.07
C GLN A 49 4.36 1.89 -5.42
N GLU A 50 5.29 1.66 -6.35
CA GLU A 50 4.98 0.91 -7.57
C GLU A 50 4.82 -0.59 -7.27
N GLY A 51 3.56 -1.04 -7.21
CA GLY A 51 3.18 -2.44 -7.33
C GLY A 51 2.83 -3.12 -6.01
N SER A 52 1.59 -2.92 -5.54
CA SER A 52 1.02 -3.50 -4.30
C SER A 52 0.80 -5.04 -4.31
N ASP A 53 1.61 -5.80 -5.04
CA ASP A 53 1.77 -7.25 -4.87
C ASP A 53 3.25 -7.63 -4.67
N ALA A 54 4.18 -6.72 -4.92
CA ALA A 54 5.51 -6.80 -4.35
C ALA A 54 5.39 -6.39 -2.88
N VAL A 55 5.34 -7.37 -1.98
CA VAL A 55 6.15 -7.17 -0.78
C VAL A 55 7.53 -6.91 -1.35
N VAL A 56 7.96 -5.65 -1.29
CA VAL A 56 9.33 -5.27 -1.59
C VAL A 56 10.13 -6.00 -0.53
N VAL A 57 10.52 -7.23 -0.85
CA VAL A 57 11.61 -7.91 -0.17
C VAL A 57 12.84 -7.17 -0.66
N ASP A 58 13.00 -5.95 -0.16
CA ASP A 58 14.24 -5.22 -0.32
C ASP A 58 15.32 -6.13 0.24
N ARG A 59 16.41 -6.31 -0.51
CA ARG A 59 17.51 -7.21 -0.15
C ARG A 59 18.28 -6.75 1.09
N SER A 60 17.86 -5.66 1.71
CA SER A 60 18.19 -5.27 3.05
C SER A 60 17.71 -6.36 4.02
N ALA A 61 18.58 -7.34 4.28
CA ALA A 61 18.35 -8.43 5.24
C ALA A 61 18.00 -7.95 6.67
N ASP A 62 18.06 -6.64 6.91
CA ASP A 62 17.82 -6.00 8.19
C ASP A 62 16.51 -5.19 8.27
N ASP A 63 15.58 -5.30 7.30
CA ASP A 63 14.27 -4.64 7.45
C ASP A 63 13.42 -5.35 8.54
N PRO A 64 13.13 -4.69 9.69
CA PRO A 64 12.33 -5.29 10.75
C PRO A 64 10.91 -5.65 10.31
N ARG A 65 10.40 -5.02 9.25
CA ARG A 65 9.08 -5.33 8.67
C ARG A 65 9.12 -6.65 7.92
N LEU A 66 10.19 -6.90 7.16
CA LEU A 66 10.41 -8.14 6.44
C LEU A 66 10.59 -9.31 7.42
N GLU A 67 11.43 -9.15 8.44
CA GLU A 67 11.63 -10.14 9.50
C GLU A 67 10.32 -10.52 10.18
N ALA A 68 9.48 -9.53 10.46
CA ALA A 68 8.21 -9.77 11.12
C ALA A 68 7.16 -10.45 10.20
N VAL A 69 7.30 -10.33 8.87
CA VAL A 69 6.53 -11.11 7.90
C VAL A 69 7.06 -12.53 7.81
N LEU A 70 8.37 -12.71 7.65
CA LEU A 70 9.03 -14.02 7.57
C LEU A 70 8.80 -14.86 8.84
N GLY A 71 8.90 -14.24 10.02
CA GLY A 71 8.63 -14.89 11.30
C GLY A 71 7.19 -15.40 11.48
N ALA A 72 6.23 -14.90 10.69
CA ALA A 72 4.83 -15.34 10.71
C ALA A 72 4.50 -16.44 9.67
N LEU A 73 5.48 -16.86 8.87
CA LEU A 73 5.36 -17.90 7.85
C LEU A 73 5.95 -19.22 8.35
N GLU A 74 5.43 -20.32 7.82
CA GLU A 74 6.03 -21.65 7.98
C GLU A 74 7.32 -21.77 7.14
N PRO A 75 8.25 -22.69 7.48
CA PRO A 75 9.53 -22.81 6.78
C PRO A 75 9.39 -22.88 5.25
N ASP A 76 8.55 -23.78 4.75
CA ASP A 76 8.33 -23.94 3.30
C ASP A 76 7.74 -22.69 2.64
N GLU A 77 6.93 -21.92 3.37
CA GLU A 77 6.37 -20.68 2.85
C GLU A 77 7.41 -19.55 2.81
N ARG A 78 8.36 -19.54 3.76
CA ARG A 78 9.49 -18.59 3.77
C ARG A 78 10.38 -18.82 2.56
N ASP A 79 10.69 -20.08 2.25
CA ASP A 79 11.53 -20.42 1.09
C ASP A 79 10.92 -19.89 -0.22
N VAL A 80 9.59 -19.97 -0.36
CA VAL A 80 8.88 -19.36 -1.50
C VAL A 80 8.98 -17.84 -1.51
N VAL A 81 8.85 -17.18 -0.36
CA VAL A 81 8.98 -15.70 -0.28
C VAL A 81 10.41 -15.25 -0.56
N LEU A 82 11.41 -15.99 -0.11
CA LEU A 82 12.82 -15.71 -0.41
C LEU A 82 13.10 -15.93 -1.90
N ALA A 83 12.55 -16.99 -2.50
CA ALA A 83 12.64 -17.22 -3.93
C ALA A 83 11.99 -16.10 -4.74
N TRP A 84 10.86 -15.54 -4.30
CA TRP A 84 10.20 -14.41 -4.95
C TRP A 84 11.10 -13.17 -5.08
N ALA A 85 12.06 -12.97 -4.19
CA ALA A 85 13.05 -11.89 -4.27
C ALA A 85 14.11 -12.10 -5.36
N HIS A 86 14.13 -13.26 -6.02
CA HIS A 86 15.09 -13.55 -7.08
C HIS A 86 14.73 -12.80 -8.38
N PRO A 87 15.65 -12.05 -9.01
CA PRO A 87 15.35 -11.18 -10.16
C PRO A 87 14.76 -11.90 -11.39
N GLY A 88 15.00 -13.21 -11.52
CA GLY A 88 14.47 -14.04 -12.60
C GLY A 88 13.06 -14.60 -12.36
N ILE A 89 12.50 -14.41 -11.16
CA ILE A 89 11.18 -14.93 -10.80
C ILE A 89 10.12 -13.85 -11.05
N ARG A 90 9.07 -14.22 -11.79
CA ARG A 90 8.00 -13.30 -12.23
C ARG A 90 6.62 -13.70 -11.73
N THR A 91 6.41 -14.96 -11.35
CA THR A 91 5.16 -15.44 -10.76
C THR A 91 5.37 -16.15 -9.42
N TRP A 92 4.35 -16.15 -8.56
CA TRP A 92 4.39 -16.87 -7.28
C TRP A 92 4.46 -18.39 -7.49
N ALA A 93 3.96 -18.89 -8.63
CA ALA A 93 4.13 -20.28 -9.04
C ALA A 93 5.60 -20.58 -9.38
N ASP A 94 6.30 -19.67 -10.06
CA ASP A 94 7.73 -19.81 -10.35
C ASP A 94 8.56 -19.78 -9.05
N ALA A 95 8.19 -18.92 -8.10
CA ALA A 95 8.80 -18.88 -6.77
C ALA A 95 8.62 -20.21 -6.03
N ALA A 96 7.40 -20.76 -6.04
CA ALA A 96 7.10 -22.05 -5.44
C ALA A 96 7.84 -23.21 -6.12
N ARG A 97 7.98 -23.15 -7.44
CA ARG A 97 8.74 -24.13 -8.22
C ARG A 97 10.23 -24.05 -7.91
N HIS A 98 10.77 -22.84 -7.80
CA HIS A 98 12.17 -22.61 -7.42
C HIS A 98 12.47 -23.13 -6.01
N ALA A 99 11.54 -22.94 -5.07
CA ALA A 99 11.60 -23.50 -3.72
C ALA A 99 11.25 -25.00 -3.64
N ARG A 100 10.99 -25.66 -4.78
CA ARG A 100 10.65 -27.10 -4.88
C ARG A 100 9.39 -27.50 -4.09
N ALA A 101 8.44 -26.60 -3.94
CA ALA A 101 7.17 -26.88 -3.28
C ALA A 101 6.30 -27.85 -4.11
N ALA A 102 5.54 -28.71 -3.42
CA ALA A 102 4.55 -29.56 -4.06
C ALA A 102 3.34 -28.73 -4.54
N GLY A 103 2.91 -28.95 -5.78
CA GLY A 103 1.84 -28.19 -6.43
C GLY A 103 2.14 -26.67 -6.49
N PRO A 104 3.19 -26.25 -7.22
CA PRO A 104 3.69 -24.88 -7.20
C PRO A 104 2.64 -23.79 -7.44
N GLU A 105 1.66 -24.06 -8.29
CA GLU A 105 0.61 -23.12 -8.66
C GLU A 105 -0.33 -22.84 -7.47
N ALA A 106 -0.85 -23.90 -6.85
CA ALA A 106 -1.75 -23.78 -5.70
C ALA A 106 -1.01 -23.32 -4.44
N PHE A 107 0.22 -23.81 -4.23
CA PHE A 107 1.06 -23.43 -3.10
C PHE A 107 1.49 -21.96 -3.19
N GLY A 108 1.99 -21.52 -4.35
CA GLY A 108 2.41 -20.14 -4.59
C GLY A 108 1.28 -19.14 -4.37
N GLU A 109 0.08 -19.41 -4.89
CA GLU A 109 -1.08 -18.54 -4.66
C GLU A 109 -1.52 -18.51 -3.19
N ARG A 110 -1.40 -19.63 -2.47
CA ARG A 110 -1.69 -19.65 -1.03
C ARG A 110 -0.70 -18.77 -0.26
N VAL A 111 0.59 -18.88 -0.56
CA VAL A 111 1.65 -18.05 0.04
C VAL A 111 1.40 -16.58 -0.25
N ARG A 112 1.15 -16.21 -1.52
CA ARG A 112 0.82 -14.84 -1.92
C ARG A 112 -0.33 -14.25 -1.08
N ARG A 113 -1.45 -14.98 -0.98
CA ARG A 113 -2.61 -14.53 -0.18
C ARG A 113 -2.27 -14.38 1.29
N LYS A 114 -1.49 -15.31 1.85
CA LYS A 114 -1.08 -15.27 3.26
C LYS A 114 -0.18 -14.06 3.54
N VAL A 115 0.84 -13.85 2.71
CA VAL A 115 1.77 -12.72 2.79
C VAL A 115 1.01 -11.39 2.67
N ARG A 116 0.14 -11.25 1.67
CA ARG A 116 -0.70 -10.06 1.50
C ARG A 116 -1.59 -9.77 2.71
N ARG A 117 -2.18 -10.82 3.30
CA ARG A 117 -3.00 -10.70 4.52
C ARG A 117 -2.17 -10.25 5.73
N ILE A 118 -0.97 -10.79 5.92
CA ILE A 118 -0.06 -10.40 7.01
C ILE A 118 0.36 -8.95 6.83
N ALA A 119 0.77 -8.56 5.62
CA ALA A 119 1.17 -7.19 5.30
C ALA A 119 0.03 -6.18 5.57
N ALA A 120 -1.20 -6.49 5.10
CA ALA A 120 -2.37 -5.65 5.35
C ALA A 120 -2.66 -5.47 6.84
N ARG A 121 -2.63 -6.55 7.62
CA ARG A 121 -2.84 -6.49 9.08
C ARG A 121 -1.79 -5.62 9.77
N ARG A 122 -0.53 -5.72 9.35
CA ARG A 122 0.56 -4.91 9.92
C ARG A 122 0.42 -3.43 9.54
N ALA A 123 0.04 -3.13 8.30
CA ALA A 123 -0.23 -1.76 7.86
C ALA A 123 -1.37 -1.13 8.67
N GLU A 124 -2.45 -1.87 8.93
CA GLU A 124 -3.55 -1.41 9.78
C GLU A 124 -3.10 -1.15 11.23
N GLN A 125 -2.27 -2.02 11.80
CA GLN A 125 -1.72 -1.84 13.14
C GLN A 125 -0.83 -0.60 13.23
N ALA A 126 0.07 -0.40 12.25
CA ALA A 126 0.91 0.79 12.16
C ALA A 126 0.05 2.07 12.06
N ALA A 127 -0.97 2.07 11.19
CA ALA A 127 -1.88 3.21 11.04
C ALA A 127 -2.72 3.50 12.31
N ARG A 128 -3.03 2.47 13.13
CA ARG A 128 -3.65 2.66 14.45
C ARG A 128 -2.66 3.30 15.44
N ALA A 129 -1.43 2.79 15.50
CA ALA A 129 -0.39 3.30 16.39
C ALA A 129 -0.04 4.78 16.12
N THR A 130 0.03 5.17 14.85
CA THR A 130 0.26 6.57 14.45
C THR A 130 -0.89 7.48 14.90
N ARG A 131 -2.14 7.02 14.76
CA ARG A 131 -3.33 7.78 15.20
C ARG A 131 -3.37 7.95 16.72
N THR A 132 -3.07 6.91 17.49
CA THR A 132 -3.01 7.02 18.95
C THR A 132 -1.90 7.96 19.41
N ARG A 133 -0.74 7.93 18.72
CA ARG A 133 0.40 8.81 19.03
C ARG A 133 0.11 10.29 18.71
N ALA A 134 -0.59 10.56 17.60
CA ALA A 134 -1.03 11.90 17.24
C ALA A 134 -2.10 12.43 18.22
N ALA A 135 -3.03 11.57 18.68
CA ALA A 135 -4.04 11.93 19.66
C ALA A 135 -3.44 12.22 21.05
N SER A 136 -2.43 11.46 21.49
CA SER A 136 -1.73 11.71 22.76
C SER A 136 -0.85 12.97 22.72
N ALA A 137 -0.30 13.32 21.55
CA ALA A 137 0.51 14.52 21.37
C ALA A 137 -0.33 15.82 21.35
N GLY A 138 -1.62 15.73 21.01
CA GLY A 138 -2.54 16.87 21.00
C GLY A 138 -3.27 17.15 22.33
N HIS A 139 -3.02 16.37 23.38
CA HIS A 139 -3.68 16.54 24.69
C HIS A 139 -2.91 17.46 25.66
N TRP A 140 -1.78 18.04 25.24
CA TRP A 140 -1.06 19.08 25.97
C TRP A 140 -0.85 20.28 25.04
N GLY A 141 -1.78 21.23 25.12
CA GLY A 141 -1.74 22.52 24.42
C GLY A 141 -2.80 23.44 24.96
#